data_AF-A0A960K1Y0-F1
#
_entry.id   AF-A0A960K1Y0-F1
#
_cell.length_a   1.000
_cell.length_b   1.000
_cell.length_c   1.000
_cell.angle_alpha   90.00
_cell.angle_beta   90.00
_cell.angle_gamma   90.00
#
_symmetry.space_group_name_H-M   'P 1'
#
loop_
_entity.id
_entity.type
_entity.pdbx_description
1 polymer ?
#
loop_
_entity_poly.entity_id
_entity_poly.type
_entity_poly.pdbx_seq_one_letter_code
_entity_poly.pdbx_strand_id
1 'polypeptide(L)'
;MWKRTPSPTILLASGLLALVAAGACGQKEITEEDRAAIISTLENYLPLLAESYATGDLEPLKDLASEREVARVFTRVSELADEGKYVQPTFHRMTVEEIAPLGRSNVYVTTLEVWDLRVRARGSDAQLGEDLDQRSRVSYQLTRRGGRWQVLFRELDQAIQ
;
A
#
# COMPACT_ATOMS: atom_id res chain seq x y z
N MET A 1 -29.34 -1.92 75.93
CA MET A 1 -29.99 -0.59 75.92
C MET A 1 -29.34 0.17 74.76
N TRP A 2 -29.91 0.44 73.57
CA TRP A 2 -31.26 0.71 73.11
C TRP A 2 -31.59 0.03 71.75
N LYS A 3 -32.85 -0.41 71.66
CA LYS A 3 -33.85 -0.42 70.57
C LYS A 3 -33.45 -0.51 69.08
N ARG A 4 -33.97 -1.58 68.44
CA ARG A 4 -34.32 -1.64 67.00
C ARG A 4 -35.49 -0.70 66.68
N THR A 5 -35.49 -0.12 65.47
CA THR A 5 -36.69 -0.02 64.60
C THR A 5 -36.24 0.21 63.14
N PRO A 6 -36.87 -0.42 62.13
CA PRO A 6 -36.51 -0.33 60.72
C PRO A 6 -37.46 0.56 59.88
N SER A 7 -37.12 0.70 58.59
CA SER A 7 -37.92 1.13 57.42
C SER A 7 -37.72 2.59 56.94
N PRO A 8 -37.96 2.92 55.65
CA PRO A 8 -38.52 2.11 54.57
C PRO A 8 -37.68 2.01 53.28
N THR A 9 -37.99 0.94 52.55
CA THR A 9 -37.83 0.68 51.12
C THR A 9 -38.00 1.92 50.25
N ILE A 10 -36.99 2.23 49.43
CA ILE A 10 -37.15 3.04 48.22
C ILE A 10 -36.77 2.15 47.02
N LEU A 11 -37.80 1.63 46.37
CA LEU A 11 -37.73 1.14 45.00
C LEU A 11 -37.56 2.35 44.10
N LEU A 12 -36.35 2.55 43.56
CA LEU A 12 -36.13 3.44 42.42
C LEU A 12 -35.79 2.58 41.22
N ALA A 13 -36.86 2.20 40.52
CA ALA A 13 -36.79 1.86 39.11
C ALA A 13 -36.24 3.07 38.36
N SER A 14 -35.09 2.92 37.74
CA SER A 14 -34.59 3.85 36.73
C SER A 14 -33.86 3.02 35.70
N GLY A 15 -34.63 2.60 34.69
CA GLY A 15 -34.08 2.01 33.49
C GLY A 15 -33.22 3.04 32.78
N LEU A 16 -31.91 2.83 32.78
CA LEU A 16 -31.07 3.37 31.74
C LEU A 16 -31.09 2.38 30.58
N LEU A 17 -31.94 2.70 29.61
CA LEU A 17 -31.85 2.19 28.26
C LEU A 17 -30.51 2.69 27.70
N ALA A 18 -29.46 1.88 27.84
CA ALA A 18 -28.19 2.13 27.17
C ALA A 18 -28.43 1.96 25.67
N LEU A 19 -28.66 3.08 24.98
CA LEU A 19 -28.55 3.16 23.53
C LEU A 19 -27.12 2.75 23.18
N VAL A 20 -26.95 1.48 22.81
CA VAL A 20 -25.79 1.05 22.05
C VAL A 20 -25.95 1.68 20.67
N ALA A 21 -25.43 2.90 20.53
CA ALA A 21 -25.13 3.46 19.22
C ALA A 21 -24.03 2.57 18.62
N ALA A 22 -24.46 1.50 17.97
CA ALA A 22 -23.64 0.78 17.01
C ALA A 22 -23.32 1.78 15.90
N GLY A 23 -22.26 2.56 16.11
CA GLY A 23 -21.51 3.19 15.06
C GLY A 23 -20.93 2.07 14.21
N ALA A 24 -21.77 1.47 13.36
CA ALA A 24 -21.31 0.79 12.17
C ALA A 24 -20.69 1.87 11.27
N CYS A 25 -19.48 2.30 11.64
CA CYS A 25 -18.50 2.78 10.68
C CYS A 25 -18.27 1.61 9.72
N GLY A 26 -19.19 1.48 8.76
CA GLY A 26 -19.23 0.40 7.80
C GLY A 26 -17.99 0.50 6.94
N GLN A 27 -16.98 -0.28 7.30
CA GLN A 27 -15.84 -0.53 6.45
C GLN A 27 -16.40 -1.20 5.19
N LYS A 28 -16.20 -0.55 4.03
CA LYS A 28 -16.67 -1.10 2.76
C LYS A 28 -15.93 -2.42 2.55
N GLU A 29 -16.68 -3.50 2.43
CA GLU A 29 -16.12 -4.79 2.06
C GLU A 29 -15.57 -4.72 0.63
N ILE A 30 -14.38 -5.29 0.42
CA ILE A 30 -13.76 -5.34 -0.91
C ILE A 30 -14.48 -6.42 -1.70
N THR A 31 -15.11 -6.01 -2.82
CA THR A 31 -15.75 -6.95 -3.74
C THR A 31 -14.69 -7.69 -4.55
N GLU A 32 -15.06 -8.83 -5.13
CA GLU A 32 -14.17 -9.56 -6.05
C GLU A 32 -13.82 -8.74 -7.30
N GLU A 33 -14.72 -7.87 -7.75
CA GLU A 33 -14.44 -6.91 -8.83
C GLU A 33 -13.38 -5.87 -8.40
N ASP A 34 -13.51 -5.30 -7.21
CA ASP A 34 -12.51 -4.36 -6.67
C ASP A 34 -11.15 -5.08 -6.52
N ARG A 35 -11.13 -6.33 -6.00
CA ARG A 35 -9.93 -7.16 -5.89
C ARG A 35 -9.26 -7.37 -7.25
N ALA A 36 -10.01 -7.81 -8.27
CA ALA A 36 -9.47 -8.04 -9.60
C ALA A 36 -8.91 -6.74 -10.22
N ALA A 37 -9.59 -5.62 -10.04
CA ALA A 37 -9.14 -4.33 -10.55
C ALA A 37 -7.87 -3.82 -9.83
N ILE A 38 -7.75 -4.04 -8.52
CA ILE A 38 -6.55 -3.73 -7.74
C ILE A 38 -5.35 -4.55 -8.24
N ILE A 39 -5.53 -5.87 -8.38
CA ILE A 39 -4.48 -6.77 -8.87
C ILE A 39 -4.02 -6.34 -10.26
N SER A 40 -4.96 -6.13 -11.18
CA SER A 40 -4.65 -5.67 -12.54
C SER A 40 -3.93 -4.32 -12.56
N THR A 41 -4.27 -3.40 -11.64
CA THR A 41 -3.57 -2.12 -11.52
C THR A 41 -2.10 -2.33 -11.15
N LEU A 42 -1.81 -3.20 -10.18
CA LEU A 42 -0.44 -3.48 -9.75
C LEU A 42 0.35 -4.25 -10.81
N GLU A 43 -0.26 -5.24 -11.47
CA GLU A 43 0.36 -6.00 -12.57
C GLU A 43 0.76 -5.11 -13.75
N ASN A 44 0.01 -4.04 -14.03
CA ASN A 44 0.37 -3.06 -15.05
C ASN A 44 1.38 -2.01 -14.54
N TYR A 45 1.30 -1.64 -13.26
CA TYR A 45 2.18 -0.65 -12.65
C TYR A 45 3.63 -1.14 -12.53
N LEU A 46 3.84 -2.38 -12.10
CA LEU A 46 5.18 -2.89 -11.76
C LEU A 46 6.14 -2.97 -12.95
N PRO A 47 5.74 -3.47 -14.14
CA PRO A 47 6.60 -3.43 -15.32
C PRO A 47 6.97 -2.00 -15.74
N LEU A 48 6.01 -1.05 -15.69
CA LEU A 48 6.27 0.34 -16.02
C LEU A 48 7.17 1.02 -14.99
N LEU A 49 7.07 0.63 -13.71
CA LEU A 49 8.00 1.07 -12.67
C LEU A 49 9.41 0.57 -12.99
N ALA A 50 9.55 -0.66 -13.47
CA ALA A 50 10.83 -1.22 -13.85
C ALA A 50 11.48 -0.40 -14.98
N GLU A 51 10.71 -0.15 -16.04
CA GLU A 51 11.11 0.67 -17.18
C GLU A 51 11.47 2.10 -16.75
N SER A 52 10.69 2.68 -15.85
CA SER A 52 10.93 4.02 -15.28
C SER A 52 12.28 4.14 -14.59
N TYR A 53 12.67 3.14 -13.80
CA TYR A 53 14.00 3.11 -13.17
C TYR A 53 15.14 2.92 -14.18
N ALA A 54 14.91 2.11 -15.22
CA ALA A 54 15.91 1.81 -16.24
C ALA A 54 16.16 2.99 -17.20
N THR A 55 15.13 3.73 -17.55
CA THR A 55 15.17 4.78 -18.59
C THR A 55 15.14 6.19 -18.03
N GLY A 56 14.57 6.37 -16.83
CA GLY A 56 14.23 7.66 -16.27
C GLY A 56 12.97 8.31 -16.85
N ASP A 57 12.27 7.66 -17.78
CA ASP A 57 10.97 8.12 -18.28
C ASP A 57 9.84 7.67 -17.34
N LEU A 58 9.08 8.64 -16.83
CA LEU A 58 7.99 8.41 -15.88
C LEU A 58 6.61 8.69 -16.48
N GLU A 59 6.54 9.15 -17.73
CA GLU A 59 5.26 9.41 -18.40
C GLU A 59 4.31 8.21 -18.32
N PRO A 60 4.77 6.97 -18.55
CA PRO A 60 3.89 5.79 -18.49
C PRO A 60 3.23 5.56 -17.13
N LEU A 61 3.81 6.06 -16.02
CA LEU A 61 3.27 5.86 -14.68
C LEU A 61 2.05 6.73 -14.38
N LYS A 62 1.86 7.86 -15.09
CA LYS A 62 0.86 8.89 -14.72
C LYS A 62 -0.58 8.40 -14.76
N ASP A 63 -0.88 7.36 -15.55
CA ASP A 63 -2.22 6.77 -15.61
C ASP A 63 -2.51 5.82 -14.43
N LEU A 64 -1.48 5.18 -13.89
CA LEU A 64 -1.60 4.14 -12.86
C LEU A 64 -1.19 4.61 -11.47
N ALA A 65 -0.46 5.70 -11.36
CA ALA A 65 0.05 6.25 -10.12
C ALA A 65 -0.38 7.71 -9.94
N SER A 66 -0.54 8.11 -8.69
CA SER A 66 -0.77 9.51 -8.35
C SER A 66 0.47 10.35 -8.67
N GLU A 67 0.28 11.65 -8.93
CA GLU A 67 1.38 12.61 -9.11
C GLU A 67 2.41 12.56 -7.97
N ARG A 68 1.94 12.34 -6.73
CA ARG A 68 2.80 12.21 -5.56
C ARG A 68 3.72 11.00 -5.66
N GLU A 69 3.21 9.85 -6.10
CA GLU A 69 4.02 8.65 -6.27
C GLU A 69 5.01 8.82 -7.42
N VAL A 70 4.57 9.38 -8.55
CA VAL A 70 5.45 9.70 -9.68
C VAL A 70 6.61 10.61 -9.27
N ALA A 71 6.34 11.66 -8.49
CA ALA A 71 7.36 12.57 -7.98
C ALA A 71 8.35 11.88 -7.02
N ARG A 72 7.90 10.89 -6.23
CA ARG A 72 8.79 10.08 -5.39
C ARG A 72 9.72 9.22 -6.22
N VAL A 73 9.19 8.53 -7.23
CA VAL A 73 10.01 7.71 -8.15
C VAL A 73 11.02 8.60 -8.88
N PHE A 74 10.59 9.78 -9.35
CA PHE A 74 11.48 10.77 -9.96
C PHE A 74 12.64 11.16 -9.05
N THR A 75 12.35 11.46 -7.79
CA THR A 75 13.37 11.82 -6.80
C THR A 75 14.38 10.69 -6.67
N ARG A 76 13.92 9.45 -6.54
CA ARG A 76 14.81 8.30 -6.37
C ARG A 76 15.68 8.01 -7.60
N VAL A 77 15.11 8.12 -8.79
CA VAL A 77 15.85 7.98 -10.06
C VAL A 77 16.90 9.09 -10.20
N SER A 78 16.55 10.32 -9.83
CA SER A 78 17.47 11.47 -9.89
C SER A 78 18.64 11.30 -8.91
N GLU A 79 18.38 10.85 -7.68
CA GLU A 79 19.43 10.55 -6.70
C GLU A 79 20.44 9.52 -7.22
N LEU A 80 19.95 8.42 -7.83
CA LEU A 80 20.82 7.42 -8.45
C LEU A 80 21.67 8.03 -9.56
N ALA A 81 21.05 8.88 -10.39
CA ALA A 81 21.71 9.53 -11.50
C ALA A 81 22.80 10.52 -11.04
N ASP A 82 22.58 11.23 -9.93
CA ASP A 82 23.53 12.13 -9.28
C ASP A 82 24.71 11.37 -8.65
N GLU A 83 24.46 10.14 -8.18
CA GLU A 83 25.52 9.20 -7.76
C GLU A 83 26.30 8.59 -8.93
N GLY A 84 25.96 8.95 -10.18
CA GLY A 84 26.56 8.38 -11.38
C GLY A 84 26.14 6.94 -11.63
N LYS A 85 24.93 6.55 -11.20
CA LYS A 85 24.39 5.20 -11.30
C LYS A 85 23.01 5.20 -11.94
N TYR A 86 22.55 4.02 -12.34
CA TYR A 86 21.15 3.72 -12.60
C TYR A 86 20.88 2.25 -12.28
N VAL A 87 19.61 1.90 -12.11
CA VAL A 87 19.18 0.53 -11.82
C VAL A 87 18.42 0.00 -13.01
N GLN A 88 18.71 -1.23 -13.42
CA GLN A 88 17.95 -1.98 -14.42
C GLN A 88 17.20 -3.11 -13.72
N PRO A 89 16.02 -2.80 -13.14
CA PRO A 89 15.20 -3.83 -12.53
C PRO A 89 14.50 -4.67 -13.61
N THR A 90 14.38 -5.97 -13.35
CA THR A 90 13.48 -6.87 -14.10
C THR A 90 12.43 -7.39 -13.13
N PHE A 91 11.16 -7.07 -13.39
CA PHE A 91 10.05 -7.61 -12.63
C PHE A 91 9.75 -9.04 -13.09
N HIS A 92 9.66 -9.98 -12.16
CA HIS A 92 9.29 -11.37 -12.48
C HIS A 92 7.85 -11.69 -12.12
N ARG A 93 7.47 -11.47 -10.87
CA ARG A 93 6.15 -11.82 -10.35
C ARG A 93 5.80 -11.09 -9.07
N MET A 94 4.50 -11.07 -8.79
CA MET A 94 3.90 -10.57 -7.56
C MET A 94 2.85 -11.57 -7.08
N THR A 95 2.78 -11.77 -5.76
CA THR A 95 1.67 -12.44 -5.08
C THR A 95 1.05 -11.45 -4.11
N VAL A 96 -0.27 -11.26 -4.18
CA VAL A 96 -0.99 -10.46 -3.18
C VAL A 96 -1.17 -11.29 -1.90
N GLU A 97 -0.62 -10.82 -0.80
CA GLU A 97 -0.77 -11.44 0.53
C GLU A 97 -2.04 -10.94 1.22
N GLU A 98 -2.31 -9.63 1.16
CA GLU A 98 -3.43 -9.01 1.86
C GLU A 98 -4.02 -7.82 1.08
N ILE A 99 -5.34 -7.63 1.19
CA ILE A 99 -6.04 -6.39 0.79
C ILE A 99 -6.90 -5.93 1.96
N ALA A 100 -6.53 -4.81 2.56
CA ALA A 100 -7.24 -4.23 3.70
C ALA A 100 -7.94 -2.91 3.30
N PRO A 101 -9.28 -2.83 3.33
CA PRO A 101 -10.00 -1.60 3.02
C PRO A 101 -9.69 -0.48 4.02
N LEU A 102 -9.36 0.71 3.51
CA LEU A 102 -9.15 1.93 4.28
C LEU A 102 -10.19 2.99 3.89
N GLY A 103 -11.34 2.95 4.56
CA GLY A 103 -12.49 3.80 4.24
C GLY A 103 -13.22 3.33 2.98
N ARG A 104 -13.76 4.28 2.18
CA ARG A 104 -14.65 3.94 1.04
C ARG A 104 -13.93 3.75 -0.29
N SER A 105 -12.78 4.40 -0.46
CA SER A 105 -12.09 4.54 -1.74
C SER A 105 -10.60 4.31 -1.65
N ASN A 106 -10.09 3.82 -0.52
CA ASN A 106 -8.67 3.49 -0.39
C ASN A 106 -8.52 2.07 0.12
N VAL A 107 -7.40 1.46 -0.21
CA VAL A 107 -7.00 0.14 0.26
C VAL A 107 -5.52 0.16 0.60
N TYR A 108 -5.16 -0.64 1.59
CA TYR A 108 -3.80 -1.14 1.75
C TYR A 108 -3.69 -2.49 1.06
N VAL A 109 -2.59 -2.71 0.35
CA VAL A 109 -2.30 -4.00 -0.29
C VAL A 109 -0.89 -4.40 0.06
N THR A 110 -0.74 -5.59 0.62
CA THR A 110 0.57 -6.17 0.92
C THR A 110 0.86 -7.23 -0.14
N THR A 111 2.04 -7.18 -0.72
CA THR A 111 2.45 -8.10 -1.77
C THR A 111 3.83 -8.68 -1.50
N LEU A 112 4.05 -9.91 -1.94
CA LEU A 112 5.37 -10.49 -2.11
C LEU A 112 5.78 -10.37 -3.59
N GLU A 113 6.86 -9.65 -3.85
CA GLU A 113 7.39 -9.41 -5.20
C GLU A 113 8.74 -10.10 -5.40
N VAL A 114 9.03 -10.46 -6.64
CA VAL A 114 10.33 -11.03 -7.05
C VAL A 114 10.91 -10.21 -8.21
N TRP A 115 12.16 -9.79 -8.03
CA TRP A 115 12.89 -8.89 -8.92
C TRP A 115 14.31 -9.35 -9.17
N ASP A 116 14.86 -9.08 -10.36
CA ASP A 116 16.31 -8.96 -10.52
C ASP A 116 16.68 -7.49 -10.50
N LEU A 117 17.66 -7.10 -9.69
CA LEU A 117 18.20 -5.74 -9.66
C LEU A 117 19.64 -5.75 -10.16
N ARG A 118 19.91 -4.95 -11.20
CA ARG A 118 21.28 -4.69 -11.66
C ARG A 118 21.58 -3.21 -11.52
N VAL A 119 22.65 -2.88 -10.80
CA VAL A 119 23.13 -1.49 -10.67
C VAL A 119 24.25 -1.29 -11.67
N ARG A 120 24.17 -0.24 -12.49
CA ARG A 120 25.18 0.09 -13.49
C ARG A 120 25.72 1.50 -13.32
N ALA A 121 26.97 1.68 -13.72
CA ALA A 121 27.61 2.99 -13.83
C ALA A 121 27.03 3.75 -15.01
N ARG A 122 26.67 5.01 -14.77
CA ARG A 122 26.17 5.90 -15.81
C ARG A 122 27.31 6.27 -16.76
N GLY A 123 27.12 6.01 -18.05
CA GLY A 123 28.07 6.39 -19.11
C GLY A 123 29.16 5.37 -19.47
N SER A 124 29.26 4.23 -18.76
CA SER A 124 30.23 3.18 -19.09
C SER A 124 29.65 1.76 -19.12
N ASP A 125 28.34 1.61 -18.90
CA ASP A 125 27.59 0.33 -18.79
C ASP A 125 28.17 -0.69 -17.80
N ALA A 126 29.21 -0.33 -17.04
CA ALA A 126 29.88 -1.20 -16.09
C ALA A 126 28.90 -1.60 -14.99
N GLN A 127 28.79 -2.91 -14.74
CA GLN A 127 27.97 -3.43 -13.65
C GLN A 127 28.67 -3.16 -12.32
N LEU A 128 27.97 -2.47 -11.42
CA LEU A 128 28.43 -2.09 -10.08
C LEU A 128 27.92 -3.04 -9.00
N GLY A 129 26.80 -3.71 -9.25
CA GLY A 129 26.18 -4.65 -8.34
C GLY A 129 25.03 -5.39 -8.98
N GLU A 130 24.66 -6.51 -8.38
CA GLU A 130 23.54 -7.34 -8.81
C GLU A 130 22.92 -8.05 -7.59
N ASP A 131 21.60 -8.13 -7.59
CA ASP A 131 20.80 -8.92 -6.66
C ASP A 131 19.72 -9.64 -7.49
N LEU A 132 19.90 -10.94 -7.70
CA LEU A 132 19.01 -11.75 -8.55
C LEU A 132 17.96 -12.46 -7.73
N ASP A 133 16.77 -12.59 -8.29
CA ASP A 133 15.65 -13.30 -7.66
C ASP A 133 15.29 -12.73 -6.27
N GLN A 134 15.58 -11.44 -6.07
CA GLN A 134 15.36 -10.70 -4.84
C GLN A 134 13.88 -10.72 -4.49
N ARG A 135 13.56 -11.18 -3.29
CA ARG A 135 12.20 -11.25 -2.79
C ARG A 135 11.94 -10.12 -1.81
N SER A 136 10.82 -9.44 -1.99
CA SER A 136 10.50 -8.27 -1.20
C SER A 136 9.04 -8.29 -0.80
N ARG A 137 8.76 -8.06 0.49
CA ARG A 137 7.43 -7.68 0.94
C ARG A 137 7.26 -6.18 0.76
N VAL A 138 6.20 -5.79 0.08
CA VAL A 138 5.92 -4.41 -0.31
C VAL A 138 4.50 -4.07 0.07
N SER A 139 4.33 -2.92 0.71
CA SER A 139 3.03 -2.35 1.05
C SER A 139 2.68 -1.22 0.09
N TYR A 140 1.43 -1.24 -0.35
CA TYR A 140 0.84 -0.23 -1.23
C TYR A 140 -0.32 0.44 -0.55
N GLN A 141 -0.45 1.75 -0.76
CA GLN A 141 -1.71 2.45 -0.60
C GLN A 141 -2.27 2.73 -1.99
N LEU A 142 -3.47 2.23 -2.28
CA LEU A 142 -4.18 2.56 -3.52
C LEU A 142 -5.42 3.38 -3.21
N THR A 143 -5.81 4.21 -4.17
CA THR A 143 -7.01 5.03 -4.09
C THR A 143 -7.83 4.91 -5.37
N ARG A 144 -9.15 4.89 -5.26
CA ARG A 144 -10.08 4.85 -6.38
C ARG A 144 -10.46 6.27 -6.78
N ARG A 145 -10.11 6.68 -8.00
CA ARG A 145 -10.41 7.99 -8.59
C ARG A 145 -10.99 7.84 -9.99
N GLY A 146 -12.12 8.48 -10.26
CA GLY A 146 -12.78 8.38 -11.57
C GLY A 146 -13.11 6.94 -11.98
N GLY A 147 -13.45 6.08 -11.00
CA GLY A 147 -13.74 4.67 -11.23
C GLY A 147 -12.53 3.74 -11.33
N ARG A 148 -11.31 4.27 -11.46
CA ARG A 148 -10.06 3.51 -11.60
C ARG A 148 -9.26 3.50 -10.30
N TRP A 149 -8.52 2.43 -10.04
CA TRP A 149 -7.54 2.38 -8.96
C TRP A 149 -6.23 3.01 -9.39
N GLN A 150 -5.56 3.70 -8.47
CA GLN A 150 -4.25 4.31 -8.68
C GLN A 150 -3.37 4.08 -7.46
N VAL A 151 -2.06 3.86 -7.70
CA VAL A 151 -1.05 3.77 -6.65
C VAL A 151 -0.80 5.16 -6.07
N LEU A 152 -1.12 5.32 -4.80
CA LEU A 152 -0.92 6.57 -4.06
C LEU A 152 0.43 6.60 -3.34
N PHE A 153 0.91 5.42 -2.96
CA PHE A 153 2.16 5.23 -2.24
C PHE A 153 2.62 3.77 -2.33
N ARG A 154 3.92 3.57 -2.50
CA ARG A 154 4.61 2.28 -2.35
C ARG A 154 5.72 2.37 -1.30
N GLU A 155 5.85 1.33 -0.49
CA GLU A 155 6.91 1.16 0.50
C GLU A 155 7.43 -0.28 0.52
N LEU A 156 8.76 -0.41 0.57
CA LEU A 156 9.41 -1.69 0.77
C LEU A 156 9.44 -1.96 2.27
N ASP A 157 8.69 -2.96 2.73
CA ASP A 157 8.62 -3.29 4.15
C ASP A 157 9.85 -4.10 4.58
N GLN A 158 10.18 -5.13 3.79
CA GLN A 158 11.24 -6.06 4.12
C GLN A 158 11.79 -6.76 2.87
N ALA A 159 13.12 -6.78 2.73
CA ALA A 159 13.80 -7.71 1.84
C ALA A 159 13.89 -9.09 2.51
N ILE A 160 13.47 -10.14 1.78
CA ILE A 160 13.44 -11.51 2.24
C ILE A 160 14.56 -12.27 1.53
N GLN A 161 15.53 -12.75 2.31
CA GLN A 161 16.63 -13.60 1.84
C GLN A 161 16.23 -15.08 1.87
#